data_AF-A0A1V1TA22-F1
#
_entry.id   AF-A0A1V1TA22-F1
#
_cell.length_a   1.000
_cell.length_b   1.000
_cell.length_c   1.000
_cell.angle_alpha   90.00
_cell.angle_beta   90.00
_cell.angle_gamma   90.00
#
_symmetry.space_group_name_H-M   'P 1'
#
loop_
_entity.id
_entity.type
_entity.pdbx_description
1 polymer ?
#
loop_
_entity_poly.entity_id
_entity_poly.type
_entity_poly.pdbx_seq_one_letter_code
_entity_poly.pdbx_strand_id
1 'polypeptide(L)'
;MSLQDLEARIAALEKRVSAHEANQCARLENSHTWKTNSLGLRPLRAVATNATIPNFPYSAAALDSLGDGEVNRILSLLGVAPEGALGAKRRVLRALAGIFG
;
A
#
# COMPACT_ATOMS: atom_id res chain seq x y z
N MET A 1 7.86 -9.68 -30.70
CA MET A 1 7.71 -10.12 -29.30
C MET A 1 8.35 -11.48 -29.19
N SER A 2 9.43 -11.58 -28.42
CA SER A 2 10.16 -12.84 -28.19
C SER A 2 9.51 -13.66 -27.06
N LEU A 3 9.90 -14.93 -26.94
CA LEU A 3 9.51 -15.78 -25.80
C LEU A 3 9.99 -15.17 -24.47
N GLN A 4 11.20 -14.61 -24.46
CA GLN A 4 11.79 -13.94 -23.30
C GLN A 4 10.96 -12.72 -22.85
N ASP A 5 10.44 -11.94 -23.81
CA ASP A 5 9.55 -10.81 -23.49
C ASP A 5 8.26 -11.28 -22.83
N LEU A 6 7.73 -12.43 -23.26
CA LEU A 6 6.51 -13.01 -22.70
C LEU A 6 6.75 -13.55 -21.29
N GLU A 7 7.84 -14.28 -21.07
CA GLU A 7 8.23 -14.80 -19.75
C GLU A 7 8.42 -13.67 -18.73
N ALA A 8 9.11 -12.60 -19.12
CA ALA A 8 9.30 -11.43 -18.26
C ALA A 8 7.97 -10.76 -17.88
N ARG A 9 7.02 -10.69 -18.83
CA ARG A 9 5.68 -10.14 -18.58
C ARG A 9 4.86 -11.03 -17.64
N ILE A 10 4.93 -12.35 -17.80
CA ILE A 10 4.26 -13.30 -16.91
C ILE A 10 4.81 -13.17 -15.48
N ALA A 11 6.13 -13.18 -15.31
CA ALA A 11 6.75 -13.01 -14.01
C ALA A 11 6.39 -11.67 -13.34
N ALA A 12 6.27 -10.60 -14.13
CA ALA A 12 5.79 -9.31 -13.61
C ALA A 12 4.32 -9.36 -13.16
N LEU A 13 3.45 -10.09 -13.87
CA LEU A 13 2.06 -10.28 -13.48
C LEU A 13 1.94 -11.10 -12.19
N GLU A 14 2.69 -12.20 -12.07
CA GLU A 14 2.72 -13.04 -10.86
C GLU A 14 3.12 -12.22 -9.62
N LYS A 15 4.16 -11.38 -9.74
CA LYS A 15 4.57 -10.47 -8.66
C LYS A 15 3.46 -9.51 -8.25
N ARG A 16 2.74 -8.94 -9.23
CA ARG A 16 1.62 -8.02 -8.98
C ARG A 16 0.46 -8.72 -8.28
N VAL A 17 0.10 -9.93 -8.73
CA VAL A 17 -0.96 -10.73 -8.10
C VAL A 17 -0.61 -11.04 -6.65
N SER A 18 0.61 -11.54 -6.39
CA SER A 18 1.07 -11.82 -5.03
C SER A 18 1.09 -10.57 -4.13
N ALA A 19 1.50 -9.42 -4.67
CA ALA A 19 1.46 -8.16 -3.94
C ALA A 19 0.03 -7.73 -3.61
N HIS A 20 -0.93 -7.92 -4.54
CA HIS A 20 -2.34 -7.63 -4.29
C HIS A 20 -2.93 -8.53 -3.21
N GLU A 21 -2.67 -9.84 -3.23
CA GLU A 21 -3.12 -10.78 -2.21
C GLU A 21 -2.56 -10.43 -0.83
N ALA A 22 -1.25 -10.18 -0.74
CA ALA A 22 -0.62 -9.77 0.50
C ALA A 22 -1.20 -8.45 1.05
N ASN A 23 -1.49 -7.49 0.16
CA ASN A 23 -2.12 -6.23 0.53
C ASN A 23 -3.57 -6.39 0.98
N GLN A 24 -4.33 -7.33 0.41
CA GLN A 24 -5.68 -7.65 0.87
C GLN A 24 -5.65 -8.21 2.28
N CYS A 25 -4.76 -9.16 2.57
CA CYS A 25 -4.58 -9.70 3.92
C CYS A 25 -4.18 -8.61 4.91
N ALA A 26 -3.18 -7.78 4.57
CA ALA A 26 -2.75 -6.68 5.43
C ALA A 26 -3.88 -5.66 5.68
N ARG A 27 -4.69 -5.35 4.65
CA ARG A 27 -5.85 -4.47 4.77
C ARG A 27 -6.90 -5.04 5.75
N LEU A 28 -7.19 -6.34 5.64
CA LEU A 28 -8.12 -7.02 6.55
C LEU A 28 -7.59 -7.09 7.98
N GLU A 29 -6.29 -7.37 8.18
CA GLU A 29 -5.69 -7.33 9.51
C GLU A 29 -5.80 -5.93 10.11
N ASN A 30 -5.38 -4.92 9.35
CA ASN A 30 -5.41 -3.52 9.76
C ASN A 30 -6.81 -3.05 10.12
N SER A 31 -7.86 -3.48 9.39
CA SER A 31 -9.24 -3.06 9.66
C SER A 31 -9.74 -3.47 11.04
N HIS A 32 -9.15 -4.53 11.63
CA HIS A 32 -9.47 -4.99 12.98
C HIS A 32 -8.56 -4.37 14.04
N THR A 33 -7.27 -4.14 13.72
CA THR A 33 -6.27 -3.73 14.71
C THR A 33 -6.10 -2.24 14.87
N TRP A 34 -6.43 -1.42 13.85
CA TRP A 34 -6.12 0.01 13.88
C TRP A 34 -6.78 0.78 15.04
N LYS A 35 -7.88 0.26 15.61
CA LYS A 35 -8.58 0.86 16.75
C LYS A 35 -7.99 0.51 18.12
N THR A 36 -7.29 -0.62 18.23
CA THR A 36 -6.81 -1.11 19.53
C THR A 36 -5.47 -0.50 19.93
N ASN A 37 -4.77 0.20 19.02
CA ASN A 37 -3.47 0.87 19.19
C ASN A 37 -2.32 -0.01 19.73
N SER A 38 -2.59 -1.24 20.16
CA SER A 38 -1.64 -2.20 20.73
C SER A 38 -0.92 -3.02 19.66
N LEU A 39 -1.56 -3.20 18.50
CA LEU A 39 -1.00 -3.85 17.32
C LEU A 39 -0.83 -2.79 16.23
N GLY A 40 0.41 -2.56 15.79
CA GLY A 40 0.69 -1.64 14.71
C GLY A 40 0.06 -2.08 13.39
N LEU A 41 -0.09 -1.13 12.48
CA LEU A 41 -0.51 -1.41 11.11
C LEU A 41 0.52 -2.32 10.44
N ARG A 42 0.02 -3.39 9.84
CA ARG A 42 0.80 -4.23 8.95
C ARG A 42 1.15 -3.45 7.69
N PRO A 43 2.43 -3.41 7.31
CA PRO A 43 2.85 -2.67 6.14
C PRO A 43 2.32 -3.30 4.85
N LEU A 44 1.87 -2.43 3.95
CA LEU A 44 1.55 -2.84 2.58
C LEU A 44 2.84 -3.10 1.78
N ARG A 45 2.69 -3.79 0.66
CA ARG A 45 3.72 -4.12 -0.31
C ARG A 45 3.55 -3.32 -1.59
N ALA A 46 4.67 -2.96 -2.21
CA ALA A 46 4.70 -2.28 -3.48
C ALA A 46 4.20 -3.22 -4.59
N VAL A 47 3.26 -2.75 -5.41
CA VAL A 47 2.58 -3.59 -6.41
C VAL A 47 3.54 -4.12 -7.46
N ALA A 48 4.52 -3.32 -7.88
CA ALA A 48 5.46 -3.70 -8.93
C ALA A 48 6.52 -4.73 -8.49
N THR A 49 6.93 -4.71 -7.22
CA THR A 49 8.08 -5.49 -6.74
C THR A 49 7.74 -6.53 -5.69
N ASN A 50 6.51 -6.48 -5.14
CA ASN A 50 6.08 -7.28 -3.99
C ASN A 50 6.96 -7.07 -2.73
N ALA A 51 7.79 -6.02 -2.69
CA ALA A 51 8.59 -5.68 -1.52
C ALA A 51 7.73 -4.91 -0.52
N THR A 52 7.98 -5.11 0.78
CA THR A 52 7.37 -4.28 1.83
C THR A 52 7.66 -2.81 1.56
N ILE A 53 6.64 -1.95 1.65
CA ILE A 53 6.81 -0.51 1.48
C ILE A 53 7.68 0.02 2.64
N PRO A 54 8.85 0.61 2.36
CA PRO A 54 9.71 1.15 3.42
C PRO A 54 9.01 2.29 4.16
N ASN A 55 9.24 2.36 5.47
CA ASN A 55 8.69 3.39 6.36
C ASN A 55 7.17 3.53 6.24
N PHE A 56 6.46 2.40 6.09
CA PHE A 56 5.01 2.41 6.16
C PHE A 56 4.56 2.80 7.58
N PRO A 57 3.55 3.66 7.75
CA PRO A 57 3.13 4.15 9.06
C PRO A 57 2.71 2.99 9.99
N TYR A 58 3.19 3.02 11.23
CA TYR A 58 2.87 2.02 12.24
C TYR A 58 1.47 2.18 12.85
N SER A 59 0.84 3.36 12.73
CA SER A 59 -0.49 3.63 13.30
C SER A 59 -1.31 4.55 12.41
N ALA A 60 -2.63 4.61 12.66
CA ALA A 60 -3.51 5.53 11.95
C ALA A 60 -3.07 7.00 12.16
N ALA A 61 -2.69 7.37 13.38
CA ALA A 61 -2.18 8.71 13.68
C ALA A 61 -0.87 9.03 12.96
N ALA A 62 0.04 8.06 12.84
CA ALA A 62 1.28 8.23 12.07
C ALA A 62 0.97 8.44 10.58
N LEU A 63 0.01 7.69 10.03
CA LEU A 63 -0.46 7.87 8.64
C LEU A 63 -1.05 9.26 8.44
N ASP A 64 -1.89 9.71 9.38
CA ASP A 64 -2.50 11.04 9.34
C ASP A 64 -1.47 12.18 9.50
N SER A 65 -0.26 11.88 9.95
CA SER A 65 0.83 12.85 10.11
C SER A 65 1.77 12.92 8.90
N LEU A 66 1.69 11.97 7.95
CA LEU A 66 2.60 11.89 6.80
C LEU A 66 2.56 13.15 5.93
N GLY A 67 3.73 13.68 5.56
CA GLY A 67 3.83 14.80 4.62
C GLY A 67 3.40 14.42 3.20
N ASP A 68 3.16 15.42 2.34
CA ASP A 68 2.69 15.18 0.97
C ASP A 68 3.65 14.31 0.15
N GLY A 69 4.96 14.54 0.27
CA GLY A 69 5.97 13.71 -0.40
C GLY A 69 5.90 12.23 0.02
N GLU A 70 5.68 11.95 1.30
CA GLU A 70 5.61 10.59 1.82
C GLU A 70 4.33 9.88 1.36
N VAL A 71 3.19 10.57 1.42
CA VAL A 71 1.92 10.04 0.91
C VAL A 71 2.01 9.76 -0.58
N ASN A 72 2.57 10.68 -1.37
CA ASN A 72 2.73 10.51 -2.82
C ASN A 72 3.60 9.31 -3.14
N ARG A 73 4.72 9.13 -2.42
CA ARG A 73 5.61 7.98 -2.56
C ARG A 73 4.87 6.67 -2.29
N ILE A 74 4.14 6.59 -1.18
CA ILE A 74 3.43 5.36 -0.80
C ILE A 74 2.31 5.05 -1.81
N LEU A 75 1.52 6.04 -2.22
CA LEU A 75 0.48 5.86 -3.24
C LEU A 75 1.06 5.38 -4.58
N SER A 76 2.19 5.97 -5.00
CA SER A 76 2.87 5.56 -6.23
C SER A 76 3.37 4.11 -6.17
N LEU A 77 3.92 3.67 -5.02
CA LEU A 77 4.33 2.28 -4.81
C LEU A 77 3.13 1.31 -4.81
N LEU A 78 1.95 1.79 -4.41
CA LEU A 78 0.69 1.06 -4.49
C LEU A 78 0.04 1.10 -5.89
N GLY A 79 0.66 1.78 -6.86
CA GLY A 79 0.14 1.92 -8.22
C GLY A 79 -1.05 2.88 -8.33
N VAL A 80 -1.22 3.78 -7.36
CA VAL A 80 -2.29 4.79 -7.34
C VAL A 80 -1.70 6.16 -7.63
N ALA A 81 -2.28 6.87 -8.60
CA ALA A 81 -1.88 8.24 -8.91
C ALA A 81 -2.14 9.16 -7.70
N PRO A 82 -1.14 9.92 -7.22
CA PRO A 82 -1.29 10.77 -6.05
C PRO A 82 -1.98 12.10 -6.40
N GLU A 83 -3.27 12.04 -6.67
CA GLU A 83 -4.07 13.19 -7.14
C GLU A 83 -4.75 13.96 -5.99
N GLY A 84 -4.98 15.26 -6.22
CA GLY A 84 -5.73 16.13 -5.31
C GLY A 84 -4.91 16.70 -4.14
N ALA A 85 -5.60 17.26 -3.16
CA ALA A 85 -4.99 17.84 -1.96
C ALA A 85 -4.53 16.75 -0.97
N LEU A 86 -3.54 17.07 -0.12
CA LEU A 86 -2.97 16.14 0.86
C LEU A 86 -4.01 15.38 1.69
N GLY A 87 -5.06 16.06 2.17
CA GLY A 87 -6.13 15.42 2.93
C GLY A 87 -6.88 14.34 2.12
N ALA A 88 -7.09 14.55 0.82
CA ALA A 88 -7.71 13.55 -0.05
C ALA A 88 -6.79 12.35 -0.26
N LYS A 89 -5.50 12.60 -0.51
CA LYS A 89 -4.49 11.54 -0.66
C LYS A 89 -4.36 10.68 0.61
N ARG A 90 -4.35 11.31 1.78
CA ARG A 90 -4.36 10.60 3.07
C ARG A 90 -5.62 9.75 3.24
N ARG A 91 -6.80 10.24 2.87
CA ARG A 91 -8.04 9.42 2.89
C ARG A 91 -7.95 8.20 1.98
N VAL A 92 -7.41 8.36 0.77
CA VAL A 92 -7.17 7.24 -0.15
C VAL A 92 -6.19 6.24 0.48
N LEU A 93 -5.08 6.72 1.06
CA LEU A 93 -4.11 5.86 1.72
C LEU A 93 -4.70 5.12 2.92
N ARG A 94 -5.53 5.77 3.75
CA ARG A 94 -6.27 5.14 4.85
C ARG A 94 -7.14 3.99 4.34
N ALA A 95 -7.92 4.22 3.28
CA ALA A 95 -8.77 3.20 2.69
C ALA A 95 -7.95 2.01 2.15
N LEU A 96 -6.82 2.28 1.49
CA LEU A 96 -5.91 1.22 1.01
C LEU A 96 -5.29 0.42 2.15
N ALA A 97 -5.02 1.08 3.28
CA ALA A 97 -4.49 0.48 4.50
C ALA A 97 -5.56 -0.23 5.34
N GLY A 98 -6.86 -0.12 5.01
CA GLY A 98 -7.96 -0.78 5.73
C GLY A 98 -8.51 0.00 6.92
N ILE A 99 -8.23 1.30 6.99
CA ILE A 99 -8.62 2.17 8.09
C ILE A 99 -9.91 2.90 7.70
N PHE A 100 -11.01 2.52 8.35
CA PHE A 100 -12.35 3.06 8.10
C PHE A 100 -12.94 3.67 9.37
N GLY A 101 -12.91 5.00 9.46
CA GLY A 101 -13.34 5.78 10.62
C GLY A 101 -12.60 7.10 10.71
#